data_AF-D9S9S4-F1
#
_entry.id   AF-D9S9S4-F1
#
_cell.length_a   1.000
_cell.length_b   1.000
_cell.length_c   1.000
_cell.angle_alpha   90.00
_cell.angle_beta   90.00
_cell.angle_gamma   90.00
#
_symmetry.space_group_name_H-M   'P 1'
#
loop_
_entity.id
_entity.type
_entity.pdbx_description
1 polymer ?
#
loop_
_entity_poly.entity_id
_entity_poly.type
_entity_poly.pdbx_seq_one_letter_code
_entity_poly.pdbx_strand_id
1 'polypeptide(L)'
;MLLMVLRKISKVLMALVMACSTLCWADCHTLDLSVMIAKDFMVVGAKGGFSPNIFYTTLSDRYGKRYVTLHCESADDPGRIMWALYSEKNGVLDSVIVDKNHKMYNAVGLGEGGIMPPPLKKKLKLRSDNVVVAPLSALDEVAWNLVELRKQAEDRLDTNDILFVLEPNGTREEFLQQLRSYKPLVQAAKNAGFSFFSFGLMNDADSSYGDWAKLSKDMYDAVGLEMPSQDELKKHKRCSCTPGNALEAAPATPYSRGVLEILKGVGNPQKSDL
;
A
#
# COMPACT_ATOMS: atom_id res chain seq x y z
N MET A 1 -28.86 -1.83 54.37
CA MET A 1 -28.51 -0.58 53.66
C MET A 1 -27.23 -0.72 52.82
N LEU A 2 -26.13 -1.26 53.37
CA LEU A 2 -24.85 -1.46 52.69
C LEU A 2 -24.93 -2.30 51.38
N LEU A 3 -25.73 -3.38 51.37
CA LEU A 3 -25.88 -4.28 50.22
C LEU A 3 -26.57 -3.62 49.01
N MET A 4 -27.45 -2.65 49.26
CA MET A 4 -28.13 -1.88 48.20
C MET A 4 -27.20 -0.84 47.55
N VAL A 5 -26.25 -0.29 48.33
CA VAL A 5 -25.24 0.65 47.84
C VAL A 5 -24.23 -0.08 46.95
N LEU A 6 -23.75 -1.26 47.35
CA LEU A 6 -22.84 -2.08 46.52
C LEU A 6 -23.47 -2.47 45.16
N ARG A 7 -24.76 -2.84 45.14
CA ARG A 7 -25.46 -3.19 43.88
C ARG A 7 -25.62 -1.99 42.94
N LYS A 8 -25.77 -0.77 43.46
CA LYS A 8 -25.84 0.45 42.64
C LYS A 8 -24.47 0.82 42.07
N ILE A 9 -23.40 0.71 42.87
CA ILE A 9 -22.02 0.97 42.42
C ILE A 9 -21.61 -0.01 41.32
N SER A 10 -21.92 -1.30 41.47
CA SER A 10 -21.62 -2.32 40.45
C SER A 10 -22.32 -2.07 39.11
N LYS A 11 -23.58 -1.60 39.11
CA LYS A 11 -24.31 -1.26 37.88
C LYS A 11 -23.75 -0.02 37.19
N VAL A 12 -23.32 0.99 37.96
CA VAL A 12 -22.65 2.19 37.41
C VAL A 12 -21.29 1.82 36.84
N LEU A 13 -20.52 0.97 37.53
CA LEU A 13 -19.22 0.51 37.06
C LEU A 13 -19.33 -0.32 35.78
N MET A 14 -20.31 -1.24 35.69
CA MET A 14 -20.58 -1.99 34.45
C MET A 14 -21.05 -1.09 33.32
N ALA A 15 -21.89 -0.08 33.59
CA ALA A 15 -22.31 0.88 32.57
C ALA A 15 -21.13 1.74 32.08
N LEU A 16 -20.21 2.12 32.98
CA LEU A 16 -19.00 2.86 32.62
C LEU A 16 -18.02 2.00 31.80
N VAL A 17 -17.82 0.73 32.19
CA VAL A 17 -16.98 -0.22 31.46
C VAL A 17 -17.56 -0.52 30.08
N MET A 18 -18.89 -0.69 29.96
CA MET A 18 -19.55 -0.85 28.67
C MET A 18 -19.47 0.42 27.82
N ALA A 19 -19.67 1.61 28.40
CA ALA A 19 -19.52 2.89 27.69
C ALA A 19 -18.07 3.12 27.22
N CYS A 20 -17.07 2.79 28.04
CA CYS A 20 -15.65 2.84 27.65
C CYS A 20 -15.32 1.81 26.56
N SER A 21 -15.93 0.62 26.59
CA SER A 21 -15.75 -0.37 25.53
C SER A 21 -16.41 0.04 24.20
N THR A 22 -17.56 0.74 24.22
CA THR A 22 -18.18 1.26 22.99
C THR A 22 -17.43 2.47 22.42
N LEU A 23 -16.83 3.31 23.27
CA LEU A 23 -15.99 4.43 22.83
C LEU A 23 -14.68 3.94 22.19
N CYS A 24 -14.08 2.88 22.73
CA CYS A 24 -12.83 2.34 22.21
C CYS A 24 -12.98 1.73 20.79
N TRP A 25 -14.18 1.26 20.41
CA TRP A 25 -14.47 0.79 19.04
C TRP A 25 -14.89 1.93 18.10
N ALA A 26 -15.45 3.01 18.63
CA ALA A 26 -15.83 4.20 17.85
C ALA A 26 -14.63 5.09 17.46
N ASP A 27 -13.49 4.97 18.14
CA ASP A 27 -12.31 5.80 17.87
C ASP A 27 -11.30 5.18 16.88
N CYS A 28 -11.48 3.92 16.43
CA CYS A 28 -10.65 3.28 15.40
C CYS A 28 -11.21 3.57 13.96
N HIS A 29 -11.55 4.82 13.63
CA HIS A 29 -12.08 5.19 12.30
C HIS A 29 -11.00 5.66 11.31
N THR A 30 -9.77 5.19 11.45
CA THR A 30 -8.69 5.41 10.48
C THR A 30 -8.97 4.68 9.16
N LEU A 31 -8.69 5.32 8.02
CA LEU A 31 -8.61 4.68 6.70
C LEU A 31 -7.53 3.59 6.70
N ASP A 32 -6.43 3.82 7.42
CA ASP A 32 -5.26 2.93 7.50
C ASP A 32 -4.74 2.53 6.11
N LEU A 33 -4.68 3.49 5.19
CA LEU A 33 -4.25 3.25 3.82
C LEU A 33 -2.81 2.73 3.81
N SER A 34 -2.59 1.58 3.18
CA SER A 34 -1.30 0.92 3.14
C SER A 34 -1.01 0.40 1.74
N VAL A 35 0.27 0.42 1.37
CA VAL A 35 0.78 -0.28 0.20
C VAL A 35 1.73 -1.35 0.72
N MET A 36 1.38 -2.60 0.52
CA MET A 36 2.29 -3.70 0.78
C MET A 36 3.02 -4.06 -0.51
N ILE A 37 4.34 -4.17 -0.43
CA ILE A 37 5.21 -4.49 -1.55
C ILE A 37 5.99 -5.74 -1.20
N ALA A 38 5.60 -6.85 -1.82
CA ALA A 38 6.29 -8.14 -1.77
C ALA A 38 7.12 -8.34 -3.04
N LYS A 39 7.88 -9.43 -3.07
CA LYS A 39 8.77 -9.79 -4.20
C LYS A 39 8.04 -9.92 -5.55
N ASP A 40 6.82 -10.42 -5.54
CA ASP A 40 6.07 -10.86 -6.73
C ASP A 40 4.72 -10.14 -6.91
N PHE A 41 4.22 -9.46 -5.87
CA PHE A 41 3.02 -8.66 -5.95
C PHE A 41 3.07 -7.39 -5.09
N MET A 42 2.20 -6.45 -5.44
CA MET A 42 1.86 -5.30 -4.61
C MET A 42 0.38 -5.35 -4.28
N VAL A 43 -0.01 -4.83 -3.13
CA VAL A 43 -1.42 -4.73 -2.76
C VAL A 43 -1.69 -3.44 -2.00
N VAL A 44 -2.85 -2.83 -2.24
CA VAL A 44 -3.28 -1.62 -1.54
C VAL A 44 -4.35 -2.01 -0.53
N GLY A 45 -4.08 -1.78 0.76
CA GLY A 45 -4.98 -2.08 1.85
C GLY A 45 -5.65 -0.81 2.40
N ALA A 46 -6.92 -0.89 2.75
CA ALA A 46 -7.66 0.16 3.44
C ALA A 46 -8.81 -0.44 4.26
N LYS A 47 -9.11 0.13 5.44
CA LYS A 47 -10.24 -0.27 6.31
C LYS A 47 -10.30 -1.78 6.63
N GLY A 48 -9.14 -2.45 6.75
CA GLY A 48 -9.06 -3.90 7.01
C GLY A 48 -9.37 -4.80 5.80
N GLY A 49 -9.58 -4.22 4.62
CA GLY A 49 -9.69 -4.93 3.34
C GLY A 49 -8.52 -4.60 2.41
N PHE A 50 -8.40 -5.37 1.33
CA PHE A 50 -7.33 -5.23 0.34
C PHE A 50 -7.89 -5.15 -1.07
N SER A 51 -7.24 -4.35 -1.93
CA SER A 51 -7.41 -4.45 -3.37
C SER A 51 -7.00 -5.84 -3.86
N PRO A 52 -7.40 -6.25 -5.07
CA PRO A 52 -6.76 -7.39 -5.72
C PRO A 52 -5.24 -7.21 -5.77
N ASN A 53 -4.52 -8.33 -5.72
CA ASN A 53 -3.07 -8.34 -5.87
C ASN A 53 -2.68 -7.85 -7.27
N ILE A 54 -1.72 -6.93 -7.31
CA ILE A 54 -1.07 -6.46 -8.54
C ILE A 54 0.20 -7.29 -8.69
N PHE A 55 0.11 -8.40 -9.42
CA PHE A 55 1.27 -9.20 -9.78
C PHE A 55 2.16 -8.45 -10.75
N TYR A 56 3.47 -8.59 -10.61
CA TYR A 56 4.39 -7.87 -11.46
C TYR A 56 5.66 -8.65 -11.77
N THR A 57 6.31 -8.27 -12.86
CA THR A 57 7.67 -8.70 -13.19
C THR A 57 8.52 -7.50 -13.58
N THR A 58 9.83 -7.69 -13.71
CA THR A 58 10.70 -6.64 -14.26
C THR A 58 10.92 -6.85 -15.75
N LEU A 59 10.65 -5.81 -16.55
CA LEU A 59 10.90 -5.80 -17.98
C LEU A 59 11.84 -4.66 -18.34
N SER A 60 12.81 -4.92 -19.20
CA SER A 60 13.64 -3.88 -19.81
C SER A 60 13.11 -3.57 -21.21
N ASP A 61 12.73 -2.33 -21.44
CA ASP A 61 12.30 -1.83 -22.74
C ASP A 61 12.98 -0.50 -23.09
N ARG A 62 12.49 0.21 -24.13
CA ARG A 62 13.04 1.50 -24.56
C ARG A 62 12.95 2.60 -23.49
N TYR A 63 12.15 2.40 -22.45
CA TYR A 63 11.96 3.32 -21.32
C TYR A 63 12.77 2.89 -20.08
N GLY A 64 13.61 1.86 -20.21
CA GLY A 64 14.45 1.33 -19.14
C GLY A 64 13.86 0.09 -18.48
N LYS A 65 14.43 -0.28 -17.32
CA LYS A 65 13.95 -1.39 -16.51
C LYS A 65 12.76 -0.92 -15.67
N ARG A 66 11.60 -1.56 -15.83
CA ARG A 66 10.34 -1.17 -15.18
C ARG A 66 9.66 -2.38 -14.53
N TYR A 67 8.90 -2.13 -13.49
CA TYR A 67 7.96 -3.11 -12.92
C TYR A 67 6.69 -3.09 -13.75
N VAL A 68 6.36 -4.19 -14.43
CA VAL A 68 5.20 -4.27 -15.33
C VAL A 68 4.14 -5.19 -14.74
N THR A 69 2.88 -4.75 -14.79
CA THR A 69 1.73 -5.52 -14.30
C THR A 69 1.54 -6.79 -15.12
N LEU A 70 1.23 -7.88 -14.42
CA LEU A 70 0.76 -9.13 -14.99
C LEU A 70 -0.73 -9.33 -14.71
N HIS A 71 -1.44 -9.79 -15.73
CA HIS A 71 -2.77 -10.38 -15.58
C HIS A 71 -2.62 -11.88 -15.38
N CYS A 72 -3.06 -12.36 -14.22
CA CYS A 72 -3.07 -13.79 -13.88
C CYS A 72 -4.52 -14.25 -13.71
N GLU A 73 -4.87 -15.38 -14.32
CA GLU A 73 -6.19 -16.02 -14.19
C GLU A 73 -6.26 -16.93 -12.95
N SER A 74 -5.12 -17.38 -12.44
CA SER A 74 -5.00 -18.23 -11.24
C SER A 74 -3.65 -18.08 -10.55
N ALA A 75 -3.46 -18.72 -9.38
CA ALA A 75 -2.19 -18.67 -8.63
C ALA A 75 -1.02 -19.36 -9.36
N ASP A 76 -1.30 -20.39 -10.18
CA ASP A 76 -0.30 -21.13 -10.96
C ASP A 76 -0.09 -20.54 -12.36
N ASP A 77 -0.82 -19.48 -12.71
CA ASP A 77 -0.68 -18.82 -14.01
C ASP A 77 0.61 -17.97 -14.03
N PRO A 78 1.56 -18.21 -14.97
CA PRO A 78 2.75 -17.38 -15.11
C PRO A 78 2.44 -15.90 -15.42
N GLY A 79 1.20 -15.61 -15.80
CA GLY A 79 0.70 -14.26 -16.02
C GLY A 79 1.02 -13.73 -17.41
N ARG A 80 0.27 -12.71 -17.81
CA ARG A 80 0.39 -12.06 -19.13
C ARG A 80 0.57 -10.57 -18.95
N ILE A 81 1.51 -9.98 -19.71
CA ILE A 81 1.80 -8.54 -19.60
C ILE A 81 0.54 -7.72 -19.90
N MET A 82 0.21 -6.83 -18.97
CA MET A 82 -0.79 -5.78 -19.17
C MET A 82 -0.16 -4.61 -19.93
N TRP A 83 -0.89 -4.06 -20.89
CA TRP A 83 -0.50 -2.89 -21.67
C TRP A 83 -1.44 -1.74 -21.39
N ALA A 84 -0.92 -0.52 -21.43
CA ALA A 84 -1.70 0.70 -21.27
C ALA A 84 -1.33 1.76 -22.32
N LEU A 85 -2.23 2.73 -22.46
CA LEU A 85 -1.95 3.96 -23.19
C LEU A 85 -1.28 4.97 -22.28
N TYR A 86 -0.23 5.60 -22.79
CA TYR A 86 0.56 6.60 -22.09
C TYR A 86 0.68 7.89 -22.91
N SER A 87 0.76 9.03 -22.23
CA SER A 87 1.41 10.22 -22.78
C SER A 87 2.92 10.01 -22.79
N GLU A 88 3.57 10.42 -23.88
CA GLU A 88 5.03 10.43 -24.03
C GLU A 88 5.51 11.88 -24.16
N LYS A 89 6.52 12.24 -23.37
CA LYS A 89 7.16 13.56 -23.40
C LYS A 89 8.67 13.38 -23.45
N ASN A 90 9.31 13.95 -24.46
CA ASN A 90 10.77 13.86 -24.67
C ASN A 90 11.30 12.41 -24.68
N GLY A 91 10.54 11.48 -25.25
CA GLY A 91 10.91 10.06 -25.32
C GLY A 91 10.74 9.27 -24.01
N VAL A 92 10.11 9.87 -22.99
CA VAL A 92 9.84 9.23 -21.68
C VAL A 92 8.34 9.11 -21.47
N LEU A 93 7.89 8.00 -20.89
CA LEU A 93 6.51 7.83 -20.44
C LEU A 93 6.21 8.83 -19.32
N ASP A 94 5.15 9.61 -19.50
CA ASP A 94 4.79 10.71 -18.61
C ASP A 94 3.62 10.32 -17.69
N SER A 95 2.46 9.94 -18.26
CA SER A 95 1.32 9.51 -17.47
C SER A 95 0.45 8.47 -18.18
N VAL A 96 -0.17 7.57 -17.42
CA VAL A 96 -1.20 6.66 -17.95
C VAL A 96 -2.43 7.47 -18.34
N ILE A 97 -2.95 7.19 -19.53
CA ILE A 97 -4.18 7.81 -20.01
C ILE A 97 -5.38 7.11 -19.36
N VAL A 98 -6.23 7.91 -18.73
CA VAL A 98 -7.49 7.49 -18.13
C VAL A 98 -8.68 8.09 -18.87
N ASP A 99 -9.84 7.45 -18.78
CA ASP A 99 -11.09 7.99 -19.30
C ASP A 99 -11.74 8.99 -18.33
N LYS A 100 -12.92 9.50 -18.70
CA LYS A 100 -13.69 10.45 -17.88
C LYS A 100 -14.17 9.89 -16.53
N ASN A 101 -14.21 8.56 -16.39
CA ASN A 101 -14.56 7.86 -15.16
C ASN A 101 -13.29 7.45 -14.38
N HIS A 102 -12.15 8.06 -14.72
CA HIS A 102 -10.84 7.72 -14.17
C HIS A 102 -10.36 6.30 -14.48
N LYS A 103 -10.98 5.56 -15.41
CA LYS A 103 -10.52 4.19 -15.73
C LYS A 103 -9.34 4.23 -16.69
N MET A 104 -8.28 3.49 -16.40
CA MET A 104 -7.14 3.35 -17.31
C MET A 104 -7.54 2.73 -18.64
N TYR A 105 -6.98 3.23 -19.74
CA TYR A 105 -7.02 2.53 -21.02
C TYR A 105 -5.97 1.43 -21.05
N ASN A 106 -6.30 0.27 -20.51
CA ASN A 106 -5.43 -0.90 -20.49
C ASN A 106 -6.09 -2.13 -21.15
N ALA A 107 -5.27 -3.14 -21.45
CA ALA A 107 -5.69 -4.46 -21.91
C ALA A 107 -4.57 -5.49 -21.76
N VAL A 108 -4.93 -6.76 -21.64
CA VAL A 108 -3.99 -7.88 -21.68
C VAL A 108 -3.31 -7.93 -23.05
N GLY A 109 -2.01 -8.15 -23.06
CA GLY A 109 -1.23 -8.30 -24.29
C GLY A 109 -1.55 -9.57 -25.06
N LEU A 110 -1.26 -9.55 -26.34
CA LEU A 110 -1.48 -10.66 -27.27
C LEU A 110 -0.25 -11.58 -27.34
N GLY A 111 -0.43 -12.79 -27.86
CA GLY A 111 0.63 -13.79 -27.97
C GLY A 111 1.03 -14.41 -26.63
N GLU A 112 2.06 -15.25 -26.68
CA GLU A 112 2.64 -15.92 -25.52
C GLU A 112 3.15 -14.87 -24.50
N GLY A 113 2.81 -15.05 -23.22
CA GLY A 113 3.14 -14.12 -22.14
C GLY A 113 2.55 -12.71 -22.29
N GLY A 114 1.71 -12.45 -23.30
CA GLY A 114 1.19 -11.11 -23.59
C GLY A 114 2.24 -10.12 -24.10
N ILE A 115 3.32 -10.59 -24.72
CA ILE A 115 4.43 -9.72 -25.17
C ILE A 115 4.04 -8.80 -26.33
N MET A 116 2.96 -9.10 -27.07
CA MET A 116 2.55 -8.24 -28.18
C MET A 116 1.54 -7.18 -27.72
N PRO A 117 1.75 -5.89 -28.07
CA PRO A 117 0.82 -4.83 -27.69
C PRO A 117 -0.57 -5.05 -28.30
N PRO A 118 -1.65 -4.91 -27.52
CA PRO A 118 -3.01 -4.93 -28.04
C PRO A 118 -3.29 -3.63 -28.82
N PRO A 119 -4.31 -3.61 -29.71
CA PRO A 119 -4.64 -2.46 -30.54
C PRO A 119 -5.39 -1.35 -29.76
N LEU A 120 -4.85 -0.92 -28.62
CA LEU A 120 -5.47 0.02 -27.68
C LEU A 120 -5.73 1.40 -28.28
N LYS A 121 -4.86 1.88 -29.17
CA LYS A 121 -5.05 3.19 -29.84
C LYS A 121 -6.37 3.29 -30.60
N LYS A 122 -6.94 2.17 -31.07
CA LYS A 122 -8.25 2.15 -31.74
C LYS A 122 -9.39 2.57 -30.79
N LYS A 123 -9.19 2.48 -29.47
CA LYS A 123 -10.17 2.90 -28.46
C LYS A 123 -10.16 4.42 -28.24
N LEU A 124 -9.09 5.13 -28.64
CA LEU A 124 -9.05 6.58 -28.57
C LEU A 124 -9.79 7.18 -29.76
N LYS A 125 -10.81 7.98 -29.47
CA LYS A 125 -11.50 8.81 -30.48
C LYS A 125 -10.66 10.01 -30.92
N LEU A 126 -9.62 10.37 -30.15
CA LEU A 126 -8.72 11.50 -30.41
C LEU A 126 -7.36 10.98 -30.89
N ARG A 127 -6.92 11.48 -32.05
CA ARG A 127 -5.53 11.32 -32.50
C ARG A 127 -4.68 12.34 -31.74
N SER A 128 -3.79 11.84 -30.89
CA SER A 128 -2.71 12.64 -30.33
C SER A 128 -1.40 11.93 -30.64
N ASP A 129 -0.48 12.66 -31.27
CA ASP A 129 0.78 12.12 -31.76
C ASP A 129 1.73 11.71 -30.62
N ASN A 130 1.47 12.21 -29.41
CA ASN A 130 2.26 11.93 -28.20
C ASN A 130 1.71 10.76 -27.38
N VAL A 131 0.84 9.93 -27.97
CA VAL A 131 0.27 8.77 -27.29
C VAL A 131 0.93 7.48 -27.75
N VAL A 132 1.38 6.68 -26.80
CA VAL A 132 2.06 5.40 -27.06
C VAL A 132 1.36 4.26 -26.32
N VAL A 133 1.56 3.04 -26.82
CA VAL A 133 1.14 1.80 -26.13
C VAL A 133 2.40 1.19 -25.55
N ALA A 134 2.41 1.01 -24.22
CA ALA A 134 3.55 0.45 -23.51
C ALA A 134 3.06 -0.51 -22.41
N PRO A 135 3.92 -1.43 -21.92
CA PRO A 135 3.60 -2.24 -20.76
C PRO A 135 3.18 -1.35 -19.58
N LEU A 136 2.05 -1.69 -18.96
CA LEU A 136 1.51 -0.99 -17.80
C LEU A 136 2.46 -1.16 -16.62
N SER A 137 2.87 -0.05 -16.02
CA SER A 137 3.68 -0.06 -14.80
C SER A 137 2.84 -0.52 -13.62
N ALA A 138 3.34 -1.48 -12.85
CA ALA A 138 2.71 -1.88 -11.59
C ALA A 138 2.65 -0.70 -10.60
N LEU A 139 3.64 0.21 -10.65
CA LEU A 139 3.65 1.41 -9.81
C LEU A 139 2.54 2.39 -10.20
N ASP A 140 2.21 2.51 -11.49
CA ASP A 140 1.12 3.38 -11.93
C ASP A 140 -0.25 2.82 -11.51
N GLU A 141 -0.39 1.49 -11.54
CA GLU A 141 -1.60 0.80 -11.08
C GLU A 141 -1.81 0.92 -9.57
N VAL A 142 -0.74 0.78 -8.78
CA VAL A 142 -0.79 1.07 -7.33
C VAL A 142 -1.17 2.53 -7.08
N ALA A 143 -0.52 3.48 -7.76
CA ALA A 143 -0.81 4.90 -7.60
C ALA A 143 -2.27 5.23 -7.93
N TRP A 144 -2.82 4.60 -8.96
CA TRP A 144 -4.23 4.73 -9.32
C TRP A 144 -5.17 4.16 -8.27
N ASN A 145 -4.89 2.96 -7.74
CA ASN A 145 -5.68 2.38 -6.64
C ASN A 145 -5.66 3.28 -5.39
N LEU A 146 -4.51 3.88 -5.07
CA LEU A 146 -4.40 4.84 -3.98
C LEU A 146 -5.33 6.05 -4.18
N VAL A 147 -5.34 6.63 -5.39
CA VAL A 147 -6.22 7.76 -5.73
C VAL A 147 -7.69 7.39 -5.59
N GLU A 148 -8.09 6.22 -6.08
CA GLU A 148 -9.49 5.78 -5.99
C GLU A 148 -9.93 5.55 -4.54
N LEU A 149 -9.11 4.89 -3.73
CA LEU A 149 -9.41 4.68 -2.31
C LEU A 149 -9.46 6.00 -1.53
N ARG A 150 -8.60 6.95 -1.87
CA ARG A 150 -8.60 8.30 -1.29
C ARG A 150 -9.92 9.03 -1.56
N LYS A 151 -10.41 9.02 -2.80
CA LYS A 151 -11.70 9.63 -3.18
C LYS A 151 -12.88 9.04 -2.40
N GLN A 152 -12.84 7.73 -2.13
CA GLN A 152 -13.88 7.03 -1.37
C GLN A 152 -13.83 7.30 0.15
N ALA A 153 -12.82 8.05 0.61
CA ALA A 153 -12.58 8.33 2.02
C ALA A 153 -12.28 9.81 2.29
N GLU A 154 -12.69 10.73 1.41
CA GLU A 154 -12.37 12.17 1.51
C GLU A 154 -12.79 12.82 2.84
N ASP A 155 -13.75 12.22 3.55
CA ASP A 155 -14.24 12.67 4.85
C ASP A 155 -13.35 12.29 6.04
N ARG A 156 -12.34 11.43 5.85
CA ARG A 156 -11.46 10.97 6.94
C ARG A 156 -10.20 11.80 7.09
N LEU A 157 -9.77 11.94 8.35
CA LEU A 157 -8.63 12.77 8.74
C LEU A 157 -7.28 12.20 8.28
N ASP A 158 -7.15 10.88 8.19
CA ASP A 158 -5.92 10.17 7.80
C ASP A 158 -5.88 9.80 6.29
N THR A 159 -6.79 10.35 5.50
CA THR A 159 -6.91 10.05 4.05
C THR A 159 -5.71 10.44 3.22
N ASN A 160 -4.84 11.31 3.75
CA ASN A 160 -3.59 11.72 3.10
C ASN A 160 -2.35 10.98 3.63
N ASP A 161 -2.55 9.97 4.49
CA ASP A 161 -1.48 9.22 5.14
C ASP A 161 -1.31 7.85 4.49
N ILE A 162 -0.09 7.51 4.06
CA ILE A 162 0.23 6.19 3.50
C ILE A 162 1.28 5.48 4.35
N LEU A 163 1.06 4.18 4.59
CA LEU A 163 2.06 3.26 5.12
C LEU A 163 2.56 2.34 4.00
N PHE A 164 3.84 2.42 3.68
CA PHE A 164 4.52 1.45 2.84
C PHE A 164 5.02 0.30 3.71
N VAL A 165 4.46 -0.89 3.53
CA VAL A 165 4.91 -2.12 4.19
C VAL A 165 5.76 -2.90 3.21
N LEU A 166 7.04 -3.07 3.49
CA LEU A 166 8.00 -3.62 2.55
C LEU A 166 8.49 -4.99 3.02
N GLU A 167 8.57 -5.94 2.08
CA GLU A 167 9.29 -7.18 2.32
C GLU A 167 10.80 -6.94 2.22
N PRO A 168 11.57 -7.07 3.31
CA PRO A 168 13.02 -6.97 3.23
C PRO A 168 13.58 -8.18 2.47
N ASN A 169 14.49 -7.94 1.53
CA ASN A 169 15.17 -8.98 0.77
C ASN A 169 16.65 -8.62 0.54
N GLY A 170 17.53 -9.61 0.59
CA GLY A 170 18.96 -9.46 0.38
C GLY A 170 19.68 -8.66 1.47
N THR A 171 20.76 -7.99 1.09
CA THR A 171 21.54 -7.10 1.94
C THR A 171 20.86 -5.73 2.13
N ARG A 172 21.32 -4.94 3.11
CA ARG A 172 20.85 -3.55 3.31
C ARG A 172 20.95 -2.71 2.04
N GLU A 173 22.06 -2.79 1.30
CA GLU A 173 22.24 -1.99 0.08
C GLU A 173 21.30 -2.45 -1.03
N GLU A 174 21.10 -3.76 -1.20
CA GLU A 174 20.15 -4.30 -2.19
C GLU A 174 18.71 -3.89 -1.87
N PHE A 175 18.32 -3.95 -0.60
CA PHE A 175 17.02 -3.46 -0.14
C PHE A 175 16.85 -1.96 -0.38
N LEU A 176 17.84 -1.13 -0.02
CA LEU A 176 17.77 0.30 -0.27
C LEU A 176 17.75 0.62 -1.76
N GLN A 177 18.48 -0.14 -2.59
CA GLN A 177 18.44 -0.01 -4.05
C GLN A 177 17.07 -0.38 -4.62
N GLN A 178 16.43 -1.43 -4.09
CA GLN A 178 15.05 -1.77 -4.42
C GLN A 178 14.11 -0.63 -4.01
N LEU A 179 14.25 -0.09 -2.81
CA LEU A 179 13.42 1.02 -2.35
C LEU A 179 13.57 2.29 -3.21
N ARG A 180 14.80 2.63 -3.64
CA ARG A 180 15.05 3.71 -4.61
C ARG A 180 14.23 3.54 -5.90
N SER A 181 14.03 2.30 -6.34
CA SER A 181 13.25 2.00 -7.55
C SER A 181 11.74 2.28 -7.40
N TYR A 182 11.23 2.44 -6.17
CA TYR A 182 9.84 2.82 -5.89
C TYR A 182 9.63 4.33 -5.76
N LYS A 183 10.67 5.14 -5.95
CA LYS A 183 10.57 6.61 -5.99
C LYS A 183 9.46 7.14 -6.93
N PRO A 184 9.23 6.57 -8.13
CA PRO A 184 8.12 7.01 -8.99
C PRO A 184 6.75 6.86 -8.32
N LEU A 185 6.52 5.79 -7.56
CA LEU A 185 5.26 5.56 -6.83
C LEU A 185 5.06 6.61 -5.74
N VAL A 186 6.12 6.90 -4.96
CA VAL A 186 6.07 7.95 -3.93
C VAL A 186 5.78 9.31 -4.57
N GLN A 187 6.41 9.63 -5.70
CA GLN A 187 6.16 10.89 -6.40
C GLN A 187 4.72 10.97 -6.95
N ALA A 188 4.19 9.88 -7.50
CA ALA A 188 2.81 9.80 -7.96
C ALA A 188 1.82 10.02 -6.81
N ALA A 189 2.06 9.40 -5.65
CA ALA A 189 1.27 9.61 -4.45
C ALA A 189 1.34 11.08 -3.97
N LYS A 190 2.52 11.70 -3.93
CA LYS A 190 2.64 13.13 -3.59
C LYS A 190 1.84 14.01 -4.54
N ASN A 191 1.93 13.76 -5.86
CA ASN A 191 1.18 14.50 -6.87
C ASN A 191 -0.34 14.30 -6.73
N ALA A 192 -0.76 13.15 -6.21
CA ALA A 192 -2.15 12.83 -5.89
C ALA A 192 -2.66 13.47 -4.59
N GLY A 193 -1.82 14.18 -3.83
CA GLY A 193 -2.19 14.90 -2.62
C GLY A 193 -1.95 14.17 -1.31
N PHE A 194 -1.24 13.04 -1.32
CA PHE A 194 -0.78 12.40 -0.09
C PHE A 194 0.36 13.21 0.54
N SER A 195 0.24 13.49 1.84
CA SER A 195 1.11 14.42 2.57
C SER A 195 1.99 13.74 3.61
N PHE A 196 1.56 12.59 4.13
CA PHE A 196 2.31 11.87 5.15
C PHE A 196 2.65 10.45 4.69
N PHE A 197 3.92 10.09 4.86
CA PHE A 197 4.49 8.82 4.41
C PHE A 197 5.17 8.15 5.58
N SER A 198 4.83 6.89 5.80
CA SER A 198 5.43 6.03 6.81
C SER A 198 5.88 4.72 6.19
N PHE A 199 6.86 4.08 6.83
CA PHE A 199 7.40 2.81 6.37
C PHE A 199 7.35 1.77 7.49
N GLY A 200 7.02 0.55 7.12
CA GLY A 200 7.10 -0.65 7.96
C GLY A 200 7.74 -1.80 7.17
N LEU A 201 8.19 -2.82 7.89
CA LEU A 201 8.74 -4.04 7.28
C LEU A 201 7.83 -5.22 7.62
N MET A 202 7.61 -6.12 6.66
CA MET A 202 6.69 -7.26 6.79
C MET A 202 7.18 -8.33 7.78
N ASN A 203 8.49 -8.44 7.95
CA ASN A 203 9.14 -9.32 8.90
C ASN A 203 10.01 -8.49 9.83
N ASP A 204 10.35 -9.02 11.01
CA ASP A 204 11.41 -8.44 11.82
C ASP A 204 12.67 -8.45 10.96
N ALA A 205 13.12 -7.26 10.52
CA ALA A 205 14.40 -7.17 9.86
C ALA A 205 15.41 -7.70 10.85
N ASP A 206 16.12 -8.74 10.44
CA ASP A 206 17.19 -9.26 11.26
C ASP A 206 18.19 -8.13 11.53
N SER A 207 18.88 -8.22 12.65
CA SER A 207 20.00 -7.36 13.05
C SER A 207 21.03 -7.09 11.94
N SER A 208 21.02 -7.89 10.87
CA SER A 208 21.77 -7.71 9.63
C SER A 208 21.50 -6.38 8.90
N TYR A 209 20.34 -5.77 9.09
CA TYR A 209 20.06 -4.43 8.55
C TYR A 209 20.63 -3.31 9.42
N GLY A 210 21.23 -3.62 10.58
CA GLY A 210 21.89 -2.67 11.46
C GLY A 210 20.92 -1.83 12.30
N ASP A 211 21.38 -0.64 12.71
CA ASP A 211 20.59 0.26 13.55
C ASP A 211 19.29 0.71 12.86
N TRP A 212 18.18 0.57 13.58
CA TRP A 212 16.84 0.88 13.10
C TRP A 212 16.62 2.35 12.81
N ALA A 213 17.12 3.25 13.66
CA ALA A 213 16.96 4.68 13.44
C ALA A 213 17.70 5.11 12.16
N LYS A 214 18.89 4.57 11.93
CA LYS A 214 19.64 4.76 10.70
C LYS A 214 18.92 4.15 9.50
N LEU A 215 18.37 2.93 9.62
CA LEU A 215 17.64 2.28 8.53
C LEU A 215 16.41 3.10 8.13
N SER A 216 15.61 3.54 9.10
CA SER A 216 14.45 4.39 8.83
C SER A 216 14.85 5.64 8.07
N LYS A 217 15.90 6.35 8.51
CA LYS A 217 16.39 7.54 7.80
C LYS A 217 16.79 7.21 6.35
N ASP A 218 17.60 6.18 6.16
CA ASP A 218 18.05 5.76 4.83
C ASP A 218 16.87 5.39 3.91
N MET A 219 15.78 4.83 4.47
CA MET A 219 14.57 4.53 3.70
C MET A 219 13.85 5.78 3.20
N TYR A 220 13.71 6.80 4.04
CA TYR A 220 13.17 8.11 3.62
C TYR A 220 14.06 8.74 2.55
N ASP A 221 15.37 8.77 2.78
CA ASP A 221 16.35 9.32 1.83
C ASP A 221 16.32 8.58 0.48
N ALA A 222 16.17 7.26 0.48
CA ALA A 222 16.14 6.42 -0.72
C ALA A 222 15.01 6.81 -1.70
N VAL A 223 13.86 7.24 -1.19
CA VAL A 223 12.74 7.71 -2.01
C VAL A 223 12.65 9.24 -2.13
N GLY A 224 13.63 9.96 -1.58
CA GLY A 224 13.68 11.42 -1.63
C GLY A 224 12.62 12.09 -0.75
N LEU A 225 12.34 11.51 0.40
CA LEU A 225 11.50 12.10 1.45
C LEU A 225 12.38 12.56 2.62
N GLU A 226 11.89 13.55 3.36
CA GLU A 226 12.46 13.91 4.64
C GLU A 226 11.81 13.08 5.75
N MET A 227 12.61 12.58 6.68
CA MET A 227 12.09 11.82 7.83
C MET A 227 11.28 12.76 8.75
N PRO A 228 10.01 12.43 9.07
CA PRO A 228 9.19 13.25 9.95
C PRO A 228 9.79 13.35 11.36
N SER A 229 9.52 14.48 12.02
CA SER A 229 9.88 14.64 13.44
C SER A 229 9.08 13.67 14.32
N GLN A 230 9.57 13.39 15.53
CA GLN A 230 8.87 12.53 16.48
C GLN A 230 7.46 13.06 16.84
N ASP A 231 7.28 14.37 16.88
CA ASP A 231 5.96 14.95 17.17
C ASP A 231 5.02 14.82 15.98
N GLU A 232 5.54 14.89 14.75
CA GLU A 232 4.74 14.61 13.56
C GLU A 232 4.31 13.14 13.52
N LEU A 233 5.23 12.20 13.79
CA LEU A 233 4.90 10.77 13.90
C LEU A 233 3.79 10.49 14.92
N LYS A 234 3.72 11.24 16.02
CA LYS A 234 2.65 11.09 17.04
C LYS A 234 1.28 11.54 16.54
N LYS A 235 1.21 12.56 15.69
CA LYS A 235 -0.06 13.07 15.12
C LYS A 235 -0.68 12.05 14.17
N HIS A 236 0.16 11.30 13.47
CA HIS A 236 -0.23 10.30 12.47
C HIS A 236 -0.18 8.87 13.03
N LYS A 237 -0.28 8.72 14.35
CA LYS A 237 -0.24 7.40 14.99
C LYS A 237 -1.50 6.61 14.60
N ARG A 238 -1.30 5.45 13.98
CA ARG A 238 -2.39 4.56 13.58
C ARG A 238 -2.95 3.79 14.78
N CYS A 239 -4.25 3.52 14.75
CA CYS A 239 -4.93 2.79 15.81
C CYS A 239 -4.56 1.29 15.73
N SER A 240 -3.85 0.78 16.74
CA SER A 240 -3.65 -0.67 16.88
C SER A 240 -4.80 -1.26 17.66
N CYS A 241 -5.87 -1.66 16.98
CA CYS A 241 -7.01 -2.31 17.59
C CYS A 241 -6.69 -3.81 17.82
N THR A 242 -5.70 -4.11 18.67
CA THR A 242 -5.44 -5.46 19.21
C THR A 242 -5.68 -5.42 20.72
N PRO A 243 -6.66 -6.18 21.26
CA PRO A 243 -6.85 -6.28 22.69
C PRO A 243 -5.76 -7.18 23.28
N GLY A 244 -4.75 -6.56 23.89
CA GLY A 244 -3.68 -7.25 24.61
C GLY A 244 -2.46 -6.37 24.80
N ASN A 245 -2.32 -5.81 26.01
CA ASN A 245 -1.17 -5.11 26.57
C ASN A 245 0.19 -5.47 25.93
N ALA A 246 0.68 -4.68 24.95
CA ALA A 246 2.09 -4.62 24.53
C ALA A 246 2.41 -3.47 23.54
N LEU A 247 1.73 -2.33 23.61
CA LEU A 247 2.04 -1.15 22.78
C LEU A 247 2.16 0.11 23.65
N GLU A 248 2.89 -0.03 24.76
CA GLU A 248 3.49 1.12 25.41
C GLU A 248 4.68 1.60 24.56
N ALA A 249 4.70 2.91 24.38
CA ALA A 249 5.55 3.63 23.46
C ALA A 249 7.04 3.47 23.81
N ALA A 250 7.83 3.08 22.81
CA ALA A 250 9.26 3.40 22.74
C ALA A 250 9.50 4.31 21.51
N PRO A 251 10.30 5.38 21.65
CA PRO A 251 10.71 6.20 20.51
C PRO A 251 11.65 5.37 19.64
N ALA A 252 11.44 5.41 18.32
CA ALA A 252 11.89 4.43 17.32
C ALA A 252 10.96 3.20 17.24
N THR A 253 10.03 3.30 16.30
CA THR A 253 8.95 2.37 15.91
C THR A 253 9.24 0.88 16.04
N PRO A 254 8.23 0.10 16.46
CA PRO A 254 7.94 -1.18 15.82
C PRO A 254 6.45 -1.31 15.46
N TYR A 255 6.12 -1.09 14.17
CA TYR A 255 4.88 -1.53 13.55
C TYR A 255 5.12 -2.92 12.90
N SER A 256 5.28 -3.98 13.71
CA SER A 256 5.53 -5.34 13.14
C SER A 256 4.61 -6.46 13.65
N ARG A 257 3.77 -6.25 14.69
CA ARG A 257 2.88 -7.34 15.17
C ARG A 257 1.47 -7.37 14.58
N GLY A 258 0.85 -6.22 14.30
CA GLY A 258 -0.55 -6.18 13.87
C GLY A 258 -0.79 -6.65 12.42
N VAL A 259 0.12 -6.30 11.51
CA VAL A 259 -0.03 -6.62 10.08
C VAL A 259 0.24 -8.11 9.82
N LEU A 260 1.16 -8.74 10.57
CA LEU A 260 1.48 -10.16 10.45
C LEU A 260 0.29 -11.08 10.79
N GLU A 261 -0.53 -10.73 11.79
CA GLU A 261 -1.73 -11.49 12.16
C GLU A 261 -2.83 -11.39 11.09
N ILE A 262 -2.95 -10.23 10.42
CA ILE A 262 -3.84 -10.07 9.26
C ILE A 262 -3.35 -10.92 8.08
N LEU A 263 -2.04 -10.98 7.83
CA LEU A 263 -1.44 -11.76 6.75
C LEU A 263 -1.54 -13.28 6.94
N LYS A 264 -1.48 -13.79 8.18
CA LYS A 264 -1.77 -15.20 8.48
C LYS A 264 -3.20 -15.61 8.11
N GLY A 265 -4.15 -14.65 8.15
CA GLY A 265 -5.54 -14.88 7.76
C GLY A 265 -5.78 -14.87 6.24
N VAL A 266 -4.93 -14.17 5.47
CA VAL A 266 -5.07 -14.05 4.00
C VAL A 266 -4.30 -15.17 3.27
N GLY A 267 -3.25 -15.72 3.89
CA GLY A 267 -2.40 -16.77 3.31
C GLY A 267 -2.88 -18.21 3.45
N ASN A 268 -4.13 -18.49 3.87
CA ASN A 268 -4.57 -19.88 4.02
C ASN A 268 -6.05 -20.12 3.65
N PRO A 269 -6.38 -20.27 2.36
CA PRO A 269 -7.66 -20.82 1.95
C PRO A 269 -7.61 -22.36 2.01
N GLN A 270 -7.37 -22.96 3.17
CA GLN A 270 -7.76 -24.33 3.51
C GLN A 270 -7.42 -24.70 4.95
N LYS A 271 -8.42 -24.58 5.83
CA LYS A 271 -8.78 -25.58 6.84
C LYS A 271 -10.16 -25.24 7.40
N SER A 272 -11.18 -25.50 6.60
CA SER A 272 -12.52 -25.80 7.10
C SER A 272 -12.53 -27.28 7.49
N ASP A 273 -12.14 -27.58 8.72
CA ASP A 273 -12.52 -28.84 9.36
C ASP A 273 -13.82 -28.60 10.12
N LEU A 274 -14.95 -28.86 9.44
CA LEU A 274 -16.23 -29.42 9.92
C LEU A 274 -17.27 -29.38 8.79
#